data_AF-A0A915MJ92-F1
#
_entry.id   AF-A0A915MJ92-F1
#
_cell.length_a   1.000
_cell.length_b   1.000
_cell.length_c   1.000
_cell.angle_alpha   90.00
_cell.angle_beta   90.00
_cell.angle_gamma   90.00
#
_symmetry.space_group_name_H-M   'P 1'
#
loop_
_entity.id
_entity.type
_entity.pdbx_description
1 polymer ?
#
loop_
_entity_poly.entity_id
_entity_poly.type
_entity_poly.pdbx_seq_one_letter_code
_entity_poly.pdbx_strand_id
1 'polypeptide(L)' 'MSGRGKGGKAKTGGKQKTRSSRAGLQFPVGRLHRILRKGHYAERIGAGA' A
#
# COMPACT_ATOMS: atom_id res chain seq x y z
N MET A 1 0.71 19.91 22.71
CA MET A 1 1.66 19.63 21.60
C MET A 1 0.88 19.00 20.45
N SER A 2 0.41 19.85 19.53
CA SER A 2 -0.35 19.48 18.34
C SER A 2 0.62 19.17 17.21
N GLY A 3 0.45 18.01 16.57
CA GLY A 3 1.30 17.57 15.47
C GLY A 3 0.69 16.40 14.72
N ARG A 4 -0.58 16.52 14.30
CA ARG A 4 -1.18 15.54 13.39
C ARG A 4 -0.57 15.75 12.01
N GLY A 5 0.54 15.05 11.75
CA GLY A 5 1.27 15.09 10.49
C GLY A 5 0.37 14.88 9.27
N LYS A 6 0.75 15.52 8.15
CA LYS A 6 0.09 15.40 6.84
C LYS A 6 -0.10 13.91 6.48
N GLY A 7 -1.34 13.42 6.59
CA GLY A 7 -1.69 12.04 6.26
C GLY A 7 -2.63 11.36 7.26
N GLY A 8 -2.88 11.96 8.42
CA GLY A 8 -3.74 11.39 9.46
C GLY A 8 -5.26 11.47 9.22
N LYS A 9 -5.73 11.48 7.96
CA LYS A 9 -7.14 11.24 7.65
C LYS A 9 -7.32 9.74 7.49
N ALA A 10 -7.83 9.10 8.55
CA ALA A 10 -8.66 7.91 8.39
C ALA A 10 -9.63 8.24 7.24
N LYS A 11 -9.51 7.54 6.11
CA LYS A 11 -10.36 7.78 4.94
C LYS A 11 -11.75 7.20 5.19
N THR A 12 -12.42 7.69 6.21
CA THR A 12 -13.87 7.62 6.36
C THR A 12 -14.45 8.57 5.33
N GLY A 13 -14.81 8.04 4.16
CA GLY A 13 -15.71 8.75 3.23
C GLY A 13 -15.30 8.89 1.76
N GLY A 14 -14.29 8.16 1.25
CA GLY A 14 -13.99 8.17 -0.19
C GLY A 14 -13.49 6.83 -0.71
N LYS A 15 -13.92 6.41 -1.91
CA LYS A 15 -13.46 5.18 -2.57
C LYS A 15 -11.92 5.21 -2.67
N GLN A 16 -11.25 4.36 -1.90
CA GLN A 16 -9.79 4.23 -1.98
C GLN A 16 -9.40 3.58 -3.31
N LYS A 17 -8.64 4.28 -4.16
CA LYS A 17 -8.03 3.66 -5.35
C LYS A 17 -7.00 2.61 -4.92
N THR A 18 -7.16 1.38 -5.41
CA THR A 18 -6.28 0.26 -5.09
C THR A 18 -4.91 0.42 -5.75
N ARG A 19 -3.89 -0.30 -5.26
CA ARG A 19 -2.57 -0.30 -5.92
C ARG A 19 -2.63 -0.91 -7.31
N SER A 20 -3.43 -1.95 -7.51
CA SER A 20 -3.68 -2.55 -8.83
C SER A 20 -4.29 -1.53 -9.81
N SER A 21 -5.31 -0.77 -9.40
CA SER A 21 -5.95 0.20 -10.29
C SER A 21 -5.04 1.38 -10.63
N ARG A 22 -4.11 1.75 -9.75
CA ARG A 22 -3.08 2.76 -10.05
C ARG A 22 -2.01 2.24 -11.01
N ALA A 23 -1.69 0.95 -10.93
CA ALA A 23 -0.68 0.32 -11.78
C ALA A 23 -1.25 -0.16 -13.14
N GLY A 24 -2.58 -0.16 -13.31
CA GLY A 24 -3.23 -0.67 -14.53
C GLY A 24 -3.18 -2.19 -14.66
N LEU A 25 -3.03 -2.91 -13.55
CA LEU A 25 -2.81 -4.36 -13.55
C LEU A 25 -4.06 -5.10 -13.08
N GLN A 26 -4.38 -6.21 -13.75
CA GLN A 26 -5.46 -7.11 -13.35
C GLN A 26 -5.13 -7.90 -12.08
N PHE A 27 -3.84 -8.17 -11.85
CA PHE A 27 -3.41 -8.93 -10.70
C PHE A 27 -3.35 -8.10 -9.41
N PRO A 28 -3.47 -8.75 -8.24
CA PRO A 28 -3.59 -8.07 -6.95
C PRO A 28 -2.22 -7.62 -6.40
N VAL A 29 -1.67 -6.52 -6.92
CA VAL A 29 -0.38 -5.90 -6.51
C VAL A 29 -0.25 -5.81 -4.98
N GLY A 30 -1.33 -5.39 -4.31
CA GLY A 30 -1.30 -5.23 -2.86
C GLY A 30 -1.14 -6.53 -2.07
N ARG A 31 -1.65 -7.64 -2.62
CA ARG A 31 -1.52 -8.97 -2.05
C ARG A 31 -0.11 -9.52 -2.29
N LEU A 32 0.40 -9.38 -3.52
CA LEU A 32 1.76 -9.82 -3.86
C LEU A 32 2.81 -9.15 -2.98
N HIS A 33 2.74 -7.82 -2.83
CA HIS A 33 3.63 -7.10 -1.92
C HIS A 33 3.54 -7.58 -0.46
N ARG A 34 2.37 -8.04 0.01
CA ARG A 34 2.24 -8.63 1.35
C ARG A 34 2.89 -10.02 1.42
N ILE A 35 2.70 -10.85 0.40
CA ILE A 35 3.31 -12.18 0.33
C ILE A 35 4.84 -12.05 0.28
N LEU A 36 5.38 -11.12 -0.51
CA LEU A 36 6.81 -10.86 -0.58
C LEU A 36 7.41 -10.45 0.78
N ARG A 37 6.70 -9.63 1.57
CA ARG A 37 7.15 -9.27 2.92
C ARG A 37 7.06 -10.42 3.92
N LYS A 38 6.03 -11.26 3.81
CA LYS A 38 5.85 -12.41 4.70
C LYS A 38 6.76 -13.57 4.36
N GLY A 39 7.17 -13.70 3.10
CA GLY A 39 8.06 -14.76 2.64
C GLY A 39 9.54 -14.53 2.96
N HIS A 40 9.89 -13.44 3.66
CA HIS A 40 11.26 -13.12 4.07
C HIS A 40 12.29 -13.11 2.93
N TYR A 41 11.86 -12.76 1.71
CA TYR A 41 12.74 -12.74 0.53
C TYR A 41 13.79 -11.62 0.59
N ALA A 42 13.51 -10.53 1.31
CA ALA A 42 14.45 -9.45 1.58
C ALA A 42 14.03 -8.73 2.85
N GLU A 43 14.98 -8.04 3.51
CA GLU A 43 14.72 -7.22 4.69
C GLU A 43 13.68 -6.12 4.40
N ARG A 44 13.75 -5.53 3.20
CA ARG A 44 12.83 -4.47 2.76
C ARG A 44 12.37 -4.73 1.33
N ILE A 45 11.07 -4.53 1.10
CA ILE A 45 10.45 -4.57 -0.24
C ILE A 45 10.01 -3.15 -0.61
N GLY A 46 10.51 -2.65 -1.74
CA GLY A 46 10.19 -1.34 -2.29
C GLY A 46 8.73 -1.22 -2.74
N ALA A 47 8.22 0.01 -2.83
CA ALA A 47 6.81 0.24 -3.16
C ALA A 47 6.44 -0.01 -4.64
N GLY A 48 7.45 -0.04 -5.52
CA GLY A 48 7.30 -0.34 -6.95
C GLY A 48 7.59 -1.81 -7.31
N ALA A 49 7.88 -2.64 -6.31
CA ALA A 49 8.02 -4.08 -6.45
C ALA A 49 6.71 -4.81 -6.13
#